data_AF-A0A511USU2-F1
#
_entry.id   AF-A0A511USU2-F1
#
_cell.length_a   1.000
_cell.length_b   1.000
_cell.length_c   1.000
_cell.angle_alpha   90.00
_cell.angle_beta   90.00
_cell.angle_gamma   90.00
#
_symmetry.space_group_name_H-M   'P 1'
#
loop_
_entity.id
_entity.type
_entity.pdbx_description
1 polymer ?
#
loop_
_entity_poly.entity_id
_entity_poly.type
_entity_poly.pdbx_seq_one_letter_code
_entity_poly.pdbx_strand_id
1 'polypeptide(L)'
;MSNSLGIPLTIEETNKYYNNRLEPNILKLGANLMENAFFGKHICERMLFGERIKIFFYGAVWLSVTIYRGSDLGVVLALSHLLFASEIILNWIKLEILRIRNERVYESLYSLYLGQPQTPVPLVEAGVLDAFAEYEAAKASAAVKLSTKVFNKMNDELTQKWERVRSNLKV
;
A
#
# COMPACT_ATOMS: atom_id res chain seq x y z
N MET A 1 -0.55 11.99 10.97
CA MET A 1 -1.01 13.35 11.37
C MET A 1 -0.51 13.76 12.75
N SER A 2 -0.81 13.04 13.84
CA SER A 2 -0.41 13.45 15.20
C SER A 2 1.11 13.66 15.37
N ASN A 3 1.93 12.73 14.87
CA ASN A 3 3.40 12.84 14.88
C ASN A 3 3.94 13.97 13.98
N SER A 4 3.30 14.20 12.83
CA SER A 4 3.74 15.17 11.83
C SER A 4 3.45 16.62 12.23
N LEU A 5 2.33 16.84 12.92
CA LEU A 5 1.88 18.17 13.35
C LEU A 5 2.25 18.49 14.80
N GLY A 6 2.79 17.52 15.55
CA GLY A 6 3.16 17.70 16.96
C GLY A 6 1.94 17.89 17.88
N ILE A 7 0.74 17.60 17.37
CA ILE A 7 -0.53 17.75 18.08
C ILE A 7 -1.10 16.35 18.32
N PRO A 8 -1.46 15.99 19.56
CA PRO A 8 -2.11 14.71 19.84
C PRO A 8 -3.55 14.74 19.30
N LEU A 9 -3.74 14.27 18.06
CA LEU A 9 -5.05 14.16 17.41
C LEU A 9 -5.74 12.82 17.69
N THR A 10 -5.04 11.90 18.37
CA THR A 10 -5.50 10.55 18.75
C THR A 10 -5.02 10.22 20.15
N ILE A 11 -5.81 9.43 20.90
CA ILE A 11 -5.49 8.98 22.26
C ILE A 11 -4.32 7.96 22.27
N GLU A 12 -4.07 7.27 21.15
CA GLU A 12 -2.95 6.34 21.01
C GLU A 12 -1.61 7.05 20.71
N GLU A 13 -0.62 6.84 21.59
CA GLU A 13 0.76 7.23 21.36
C GLU A 13 1.43 6.28 20.34
N THR A 14 1.69 6.79 19.13
CA THR A 14 2.46 6.08 18.09
C THR A 14 3.95 6.18 18.39
N ASN A 15 4.38 5.59 19.50
CA ASN A 15 5.78 5.58 19.90
C ASN A 15 6.57 4.62 18.98
N LYS A 16 7.62 5.13 18.29
CA LYS A 16 8.53 4.42 17.35
C LYS A 16 8.04 4.14 15.91
N TYR A 17 6.94 4.75 15.45
CA TYR A 17 6.45 4.51 14.07
C TYR A 17 7.06 5.41 12.98
N TYR A 18 7.77 6.48 13.37
CA TYR A 18 8.32 7.48 12.44
C TYR A 18 9.77 7.80 12.81
N ASN A 19 10.69 7.76 11.83
CA ASN A 19 12.13 7.94 12.05
C ASN A 19 12.70 9.29 11.57
N ASN A 20 11.89 10.29 11.22
CA ASN A 20 12.41 11.57 10.74
C ASN A 20 12.69 12.61 11.85
N ARG A 21 13.73 13.44 11.61
CA ARG A 21 14.23 14.45 12.58
C ARG A 21 13.66 15.85 12.35
N LEU A 22 12.65 15.98 11.50
CA LEU A 22 12.04 17.27 11.19
C LEU A 22 11.19 17.77 12.38
N GLU A 23 11.22 19.09 12.60
CA GLU A 23 10.26 19.76 13.47
C GLU A 23 8.84 19.66 12.88
N PRO A 24 7.78 19.76 13.71
CA PRO A 24 6.41 19.61 13.23
C PRO A 24 6.05 20.66 12.17
N ASN A 25 5.88 20.22 10.92
CA ASN A 25 5.45 21.04 9.79
C ASN A 25 4.86 20.16 8.67
N ILE A 26 4.29 20.78 7.64
CA ILE A 26 3.68 20.06 6.51
C ILE A 26 4.73 19.23 5.75
N LEU A 27 6.00 19.65 5.72
CA LEU A 27 7.07 18.86 5.11
C LEU A 27 7.35 17.56 5.88
N LYS A 28 7.21 17.55 7.20
CA LYS A 28 7.26 16.32 8.02
C LYS A 28 6.07 15.41 7.74
N LEU A 29 4.90 15.98 7.47
CA LEU A 29 3.74 15.21 7.03
C LEU A 29 4.02 14.49 5.71
N GLY A 30 4.57 15.19 4.71
CA GLY A 30 4.89 14.57 3.43
C GLY A 30 5.99 13.51 3.53
N ALA A 31 7.00 13.71 4.38
CA ALA A 31 8.05 12.70 4.60
C ALA A 31 7.48 11.42 5.25
N ASN A 32 6.65 11.57 6.29
CA ASN A 32 5.95 10.45 6.92
C ASN A 32 4.98 9.77 5.95
N LEU A 33 4.29 10.54 5.12
CA LEU A 33 3.36 10.03 4.13
C LEU A 33 4.10 9.23 3.05
N MET A 34 5.25 9.71 2.60
CA MET A 34 6.09 9.04 1.63
C MET A 34 6.64 7.71 2.18
N GLU A 35 7.05 7.68 3.45
CA GLU A 35 7.40 6.43 4.16
C GLU A 35 6.22 5.45 4.17
N ASN A 36 5.03 5.93 4.59
CA ASN A 36 3.83 5.09 4.64
C ASN A 36 3.42 4.54 3.26
N ALA A 37 3.54 5.37 2.21
CA ALA A 37 3.25 4.99 0.84
C ALA A 37 4.25 3.94 0.32
N PHE A 38 5.54 4.11 0.63
CA PHE A 38 6.60 3.13 0.34
C PHE A 38 6.31 1.77 0.98
N PHE A 39 6.03 1.75 2.28
CA PHE A 39 5.67 0.53 3.00
C PHE A 39 4.38 -0.08 2.45
N GLY A 40 3.35 0.75 2.24
CA GLY A 40 2.05 0.33 1.71
C GLY A 40 2.18 -0.37 0.37
N LYS A 41 2.96 0.18 -0.57
CA LYS A 41 3.25 -0.43 -1.87
C LYS A 41 3.85 -1.82 -1.70
N HIS A 42 4.95 -1.94 -0.95
CA HIS A 42 5.67 -3.22 -0.82
C HIS A 42 4.89 -4.30 -0.06
N ILE A 43 4.10 -3.91 0.95
CA ILE A 43 3.21 -4.84 1.64
C ILE A 43 2.12 -5.33 0.70
N CYS A 44 1.50 -4.44 -0.09
CA CYS A 44 0.54 -4.82 -1.11
C CYS A 44 1.15 -5.78 -2.15
N GLU A 45 2.35 -5.52 -2.65
CA GLU A 45 3.08 -6.42 -3.56
C GLU A 45 3.24 -7.82 -2.96
N ARG A 46 3.65 -7.90 -1.68
CA ARG A 46 3.84 -9.18 -1.01
C ARG A 46 2.54 -9.92 -0.77
N MET A 47 1.46 -9.20 -0.49
CA MET A 47 0.10 -9.75 -0.36
C MET A 47 -0.43 -10.23 -1.73
N LEU A 48 -0.20 -9.47 -2.81
CA LEU A 48 -0.58 -9.82 -4.19
C LEU A 48 0.06 -11.13 -4.62
N PHE A 49 1.32 -11.36 -4.25
CA PHE A 49 1.98 -12.65 -4.50
C PHE A 49 1.22 -13.82 -3.85
N GLY A 50 0.72 -13.64 -2.63
CA GLY A 50 -0.11 -14.64 -1.95
C GLY A 50 -1.44 -14.89 -2.67
N GLU A 51 -2.12 -13.83 -3.09
CA GLU A 51 -3.38 -13.94 -3.85
C GLU A 51 -3.18 -14.60 -5.21
N ARG A 52 -2.08 -14.30 -5.92
CA ARG A 52 -1.72 -14.96 -7.19
C ARG A 52 -1.52 -16.47 -7.02
N ILE A 53 -0.88 -16.91 -5.94
CA ILE A 53 -0.73 -18.33 -5.62
C ILE A 53 -2.09 -18.99 -5.40
N LYS A 54 -2.99 -18.35 -4.63
CA LYS A 54 -4.35 -18.87 -4.42
C LYS A 54 -5.10 -19.01 -5.74
N ILE A 55 -5.13 -17.95 -6.55
CA ILE A 55 -5.79 -17.94 -7.86
C ILE A 55 -5.23 -19.06 -8.74
N PHE A 56 -3.91 -19.22 -8.78
CA PHE A 56 -3.27 -20.29 -9.55
C PHE A 56 -3.68 -21.69 -9.05
N PHE A 57 -3.63 -21.92 -7.74
CA PHE A 57 -4.01 -23.21 -7.15
C PHE A 57 -5.48 -23.54 -7.44
N TYR A 58 -6.38 -22.61 -7.16
CA TYR A 58 -7.81 -22.81 -7.42
C TYR A 58 -8.11 -23.00 -8.90
N GLY A 59 -7.46 -22.22 -9.79
CA GLY A 59 -7.57 -22.36 -11.23
C GLY A 59 -7.06 -23.72 -11.74
N ALA A 60 -5.96 -24.22 -11.18
CA ALA A 60 -5.41 -25.54 -11.52
C ALA A 60 -6.34 -26.68 -11.11
N VAL A 61 -6.93 -26.60 -9.91
CA VAL A 61 -7.92 -27.58 -9.43
C VAL A 61 -9.14 -27.60 -10.34
N TRP A 62 -9.68 -26.42 -10.66
CA TRP A 62 -10.82 -26.30 -11.56
C TRP A 62 -10.55 -26.82 -12.97
N LEU A 63 -9.38 -26.49 -13.53
CA LEU A 63 -8.97 -26.97 -14.85
C LEU A 63 -8.85 -28.50 -14.86
N SER A 64 -8.29 -29.08 -13.79
CA SER A 64 -8.16 -30.53 -13.65
C SER A 64 -9.52 -31.24 -13.62
N VAL A 65 -10.48 -30.70 -12.86
CA VAL A 65 -11.85 -31.24 -12.79
C VAL A 65 -12.57 -31.05 -14.14
N THR A 66 -12.39 -29.91 -14.80
CA THR A 66 -13.03 -29.62 -16.10
C THR A 66 -12.52 -30.52 -17.22
N ILE A 67 -11.23 -30.85 -17.23
CA ILE A 67 -10.64 -31.76 -18.24
C ILE A 67 -11.05 -33.22 -17.98
N TYR A 68 -11.29 -33.60 -16.73
CA TYR A 68 -11.72 -34.95 -16.38
C TYR A 68 -13.16 -35.21 -16.87
N ARG A 69 -13.30 -36.03 -17.92
CA ARG A 69 -14.59 -36.36 -18.56
C ARG A 69 -15.59 -37.06 -17.64
N GLY A 70 -15.15 -37.63 -16.53
CA GLY A 70 -16.03 -38.24 -15.53
C GLY A 70 -16.58 -37.25 -14.50
N SER A 71 -16.23 -35.97 -14.59
CA SER A 71 -16.73 -34.95 -13.65
C SER A 71 -18.19 -34.65 -13.92
N ASP A 72 -18.96 -34.61 -12.84
CA ASP A 72 -20.33 -34.12 -12.88
C ASP A 72 -20.36 -32.62 -13.24
N LEU A 73 -21.25 -32.24 -14.15
CA LEU A 73 -21.37 -30.86 -14.62
C LEU A 73 -21.72 -29.90 -13.47
N GLY A 74 -22.49 -30.36 -12.48
CA GLY A 74 -22.81 -29.61 -11.28
C GLY A 74 -21.59 -29.29 -10.43
N VAL A 75 -20.64 -30.22 -10.32
CA VAL A 75 -19.36 -30.00 -9.63
C VAL A 75 -18.51 -28.95 -10.36
N VAL A 76 -18.45 -29.02 -11.69
CA VAL A 76 -17.73 -28.01 -12.51
C VAL A 76 -18.36 -26.63 -12.33
N LEU A 77 -19.69 -26.52 -12.35
CA LEU A 77 -20.40 -25.27 -12.14
C LEU A 77 -20.21 -24.70 -10.73
N ALA A 78 -20.27 -25.55 -9.69
CA ALA A 78 -20.05 -25.13 -8.31
C ALA A 78 -18.61 -24.60 -8.09
N LEU A 79 -17.61 -25.28 -8.63
CA LEU A 79 -16.22 -24.82 -8.59
C LEU A 79 -16.03 -23.54 -9.39
N SER A 80 -16.66 -23.42 -10.56
CA SER A 80 -16.64 -22.18 -11.34
C SER A 80 -17.23 -21.02 -10.53
N HIS A 81 -18.36 -21.24 -9.87
CA HIS A 81 -18.98 -20.24 -9.03
C HIS A 81 -18.11 -19.86 -7.84
N LEU A 82 -17.36 -20.79 -7.24
CA LEU A 82 -16.42 -20.50 -6.15
C LEU A 82 -15.19 -19.69 -6.62
N LEU A 83 -14.71 -19.94 -7.83
CA LEU A 83 -13.57 -19.22 -8.43
C LEU A 83 -13.94 -17.81 -8.86
N PHE A 84 -15.08 -17.69 -9.54
CA PHE A 84 -15.61 -16.43 -10.03
C PHE A 84 -16.48 -15.73 -8.99
N ALA A 85 -16.73 -16.38 -7.84
CA ALA A 85 -17.28 -15.71 -6.68
C ALA A 85 -16.39 -14.51 -6.41
N SER A 86 -17.06 -13.38 -6.34
CA SER A 86 -16.47 -12.07 -6.53
C SER A 86 -15.32 -11.79 -5.55
N GLU A 87 -15.20 -12.50 -4.43
CA GLU A 87 -14.25 -12.19 -3.38
C GLU A 87 -12.77 -12.36 -3.76
N ILE A 88 -12.34 -13.45 -4.40
CA ILE A 88 -10.89 -13.67 -4.65
C ILE A 88 -10.37 -12.67 -5.70
N ILE A 89 -11.07 -12.58 -6.83
CA ILE A 89 -10.69 -11.68 -7.92
C ILE A 89 -10.89 -10.22 -7.51
N LEU A 90 -11.99 -9.85 -6.85
CA LEU A 90 -12.17 -8.47 -6.38
C LEU A 90 -11.14 -8.09 -5.31
N ASN A 91 -10.80 -8.98 -4.39
CA ASN A 91 -9.76 -8.69 -3.39
C ASN A 91 -8.41 -8.47 -4.06
N TRP A 92 -8.08 -9.28 -5.08
CA TRP A 92 -6.88 -9.08 -5.88
C TRP A 92 -6.90 -7.72 -6.61
N ILE A 93 -8.00 -7.35 -7.28
CA ILE A 93 -8.17 -6.05 -7.95
C ILE A 93 -8.05 -4.89 -6.96
N LYS A 94 -8.75 -4.95 -5.83
CA LYS A 94 -8.69 -3.91 -4.78
C LYS A 94 -7.27 -3.72 -4.26
N LEU A 95 -6.55 -4.82 -4.04
CA LEU A 95 -5.17 -4.80 -3.57
C LEU A 95 -4.21 -4.24 -4.63
N GLU A 96 -4.43 -4.55 -5.90
CA GLU A 96 -3.66 -4.01 -7.03
C GLU A 96 -3.88 -2.49 -7.16
N ILE A 97 -5.13 -2.04 -7.09
CA ILE A 97 -5.47 -0.61 -7.08
C ILE A 97 -4.80 0.10 -5.90
N LEU A 98 -4.85 -0.49 -4.70
CA LEU A 98 -4.20 0.08 -3.52
C LEU A 98 -2.68 0.15 -3.69
N ARG A 99 -2.04 -0.85 -4.29
CA ARG A 99 -0.60 -0.80 -4.63
C ARG A 99 -0.30 0.38 -5.55
N ILE A 100 -1.03 0.50 -6.66
CA ILE A 100 -0.82 1.54 -7.67
C ILE A 100 -1.00 2.93 -7.06
N ARG A 101 -2.01 3.12 -6.19
CA ARG A 101 -2.22 4.40 -5.51
C ARG A 101 -1.10 4.74 -4.53
N ASN A 102 -0.63 3.77 -3.74
CA ASN A 102 0.53 3.96 -2.86
C ASN A 102 1.79 4.32 -3.66
N GLU A 103 2.02 3.66 -4.79
CA GLU A 103 3.13 3.96 -5.69
C GLU A 103 3.05 5.38 -6.26
N ARG A 104 1.87 5.81 -6.72
CA ARG A 104 1.66 7.17 -7.21
C ARG A 104 1.89 8.23 -6.14
N VAL A 105 1.36 8.03 -4.92
CA VAL A 105 1.58 8.95 -3.79
C VAL A 105 3.07 9.06 -3.48
N TYR A 106 3.78 7.91 -3.45
CA TYR A 106 5.22 7.88 -3.26
C TYR A 106 5.96 8.66 -4.35
N GLU A 107 5.67 8.40 -5.63
CA GLU A 107 6.32 9.07 -6.76
C GLU A 107 6.05 10.58 -6.78
N SER A 108 4.81 10.99 -6.49
CA SER A 108 4.41 12.39 -6.39
C SER A 108 5.24 13.12 -5.33
N LEU A 109 5.28 12.57 -4.10
CA LEU A 109 6.07 13.13 -3.01
C LEU A 109 7.57 13.10 -3.31
N TYR A 110 8.08 12.00 -3.84
CA TYR A 110 9.48 11.85 -4.22
C TYR A 110 9.89 12.93 -5.24
N SER A 111 9.06 13.14 -6.26
CA SER A 111 9.27 14.17 -7.28
C SER A 111 9.20 15.58 -6.70
N LEU A 112 8.36 15.80 -5.69
CA LEU A 112 8.18 17.09 -5.02
C LEU A 112 9.35 17.41 -4.08
N TYR A 113 9.93 16.40 -3.42
CA TYR A 113 11.14 16.57 -2.57
C TYR A 113 12.44 16.67 -3.36
N LEU A 114 12.53 16.04 -4.53
CA LEU A 114 13.67 16.18 -5.45
C LEU A 114 13.49 17.34 -6.45
N GLY A 115 12.26 17.82 -6.59
CA GLY A 115 11.83 18.78 -7.59
C GLY A 115 12.14 20.23 -7.21
N GLN A 116 13.18 20.73 -7.88
CA GLN A 116 13.51 22.14 -8.13
C GLN A 116 13.86 23.00 -6.90
N PRO A 117 15.10 23.53 -6.82
CA PRO A 117 15.53 24.51 -5.80
C PRO A 117 14.71 25.81 -5.76
N GLN A 118 13.78 26.00 -6.70
CA GLN A 118 13.06 27.24 -6.97
C GLN A 118 11.55 27.13 -6.67
N THR A 119 11.05 25.96 -6.24
CA THR A 119 9.63 25.79 -5.93
C THR A 119 9.30 26.53 -4.63
N PRO A 120 8.32 27.48 -4.62
CA PRO A 120 7.92 28.16 -3.41
C PRO A 120 7.40 27.16 -2.37
N VAL A 121 7.79 27.34 -1.10
CA VAL A 121 7.35 26.49 0.02
C VAL A 121 5.82 26.28 0.05
N PRO A 122 4.95 27.30 -0.16
CA PRO A 122 3.51 27.08 -0.17
C PRO A 122 3.03 26.11 -1.25
N LEU A 123 3.71 26.04 -2.40
CA LEU A 123 3.36 25.11 -3.47
C LEU A 123 3.76 23.67 -3.11
N VAL A 124 4.91 23.52 -2.44
CA VAL A 124 5.37 22.24 -1.89
C VAL A 124 4.37 21.73 -0.84
N GLU A 125 3.93 22.60 0.07
CA GLU A 125 2.94 22.27 1.10
C GLU A 125 1.58 21.89 0.51
N ALA A 126 1.11 22.62 -0.51
CA ALA A 126 -0.12 22.28 -1.21
C ALA A 126 -0.03 20.89 -1.88
N GLY A 127 1.10 20.57 -2.53
CA GLY A 127 1.32 19.26 -3.14
C GLY A 127 1.38 18.12 -2.11
N VAL A 128 1.95 18.37 -0.93
CA VAL A 128 1.92 17.39 0.18
C VAL A 128 0.48 17.15 0.65
N LEU A 129 -0.33 18.19 0.78
CA LEU A 129 -1.73 18.06 1.20
C LEU A 129 -2.58 17.34 0.14
N ASP A 130 -2.34 17.59 -1.14
CA ASP A 130 -2.99 16.87 -2.24
C ASP A 130 -2.65 15.37 -2.22
N ALA A 131 -1.35 15.04 -2.09
CA ALA A 131 -0.89 13.66 -1.94
C ALA A 131 -1.48 12.99 -0.69
N PHE A 132 -1.64 13.73 0.40
CA PHE A 132 -2.28 13.24 1.62
C PHE A 132 -3.76 12.90 1.39
N ALA A 133 -4.49 13.78 0.71
CA ALA A 133 -5.89 13.55 0.38
C ALA A 133 -6.04 12.32 -0.53
N GLU A 134 -5.18 12.16 -1.55
CA GLU A 134 -5.18 10.98 -2.42
C GLU A 134 -4.90 9.70 -1.63
N TYR A 135 -3.94 9.72 -0.71
CA TYR A 135 -3.59 8.58 0.14
C TYR A 135 -4.74 8.15 1.05
N GLU A 136 -5.36 9.09 1.79
CA GLU A 136 -6.46 8.76 2.69
C GLU A 136 -7.70 8.31 1.91
N ALA A 137 -7.98 8.92 0.75
CA ALA A 137 -9.05 8.47 -0.14
C ALA A 137 -8.77 7.05 -0.69
N ALA A 138 -7.53 6.73 -1.05
CA ALA A 138 -7.11 5.38 -1.45
C ALA A 138 -7.34 4.35 -0.35
N LYS A 139 -6.88 4.67 0.86
CA LYS A 139 -7.00 3.79 2.02
C LYS A 139 -8.47 3.56 2.40
N ALA A 140 -9.29 4.61 2.39
CA ALA A 140 -10.72 4.52 2.68
C ALA A 140 -11.48 3.71 1.60
N SER A 141 -11.21 3.96 0.32
CA SER A 141 -11.93 3.32 -0.79
C SER A 141 -11.53 1.87 -1.04
N ALA A 142 -10.29 1.48 -0.76
CA ALA A 142 -9.85 0.10 -0.96
C ALA A 142 -10.56 -0.88 -0.01
N ALA A 143 -10.90 -0.44 1.21
CA ALA A 143 -11.44 -1.29 2.29
C ALA A 143 -10.62 -2.58 2.52
N VAL A 144 -9.33 -2.56 2.17
CA VAL A 144 -8.39 -3.67 2.36
C VAL A 144 -7.58 -3.42 3.63
N LYS A 145 -7.63 -4.37 4.56
CA LYS A 145 -6.72 -4.37 5.71
C LYS A 145 -5.38 -4.95 5.29
N LEU A 146 -4.31 -4.16 5.40
CA LEU A 146 -2.95 -4.65 5.21
C LEU A 146 -2.65 -5.73 6.27
N SER A 147 -1.96 -6.79 5.84
CA SER A 147 -1.66 -7.90 6.73
C SER A 147 -0.57 -7.53 7.73
N THR A 148 -0.91 -7.50 9.02
CA THR A 148 0.06 -7.29 10.13
C THR A 148 1.17 -8.33 10.11
N LYS A 149 0.88 -9.58 9.73
CA LYS A 149 1.88 -10.64 9.58
C LYS A 149 2.90 -10.32 8.49
N VAL A 150 2.42 -9.80 7.35
CA VAL A 150 3.31 -9.38 6.24
C VAL A 150 4.11 -8.16 6.66
N PHE A 151 3.48 -7.17 7.29
CA PHE A 151 4.14 -5.99 7.83
C PHE A 151 5.28 -6.37 8.78
N ASN A 152 5.00 -7.15 9.84
CA ASN A 152 6.02 -7.55 10.81
C ASN A 152 7.18 -8.33 10.17
N LYS A 153 6.90 -9.14 9.15
CA LYS A 153 7.94 -9.90 8.44
C LYS A 153 8.83 -9.02 7.57
N MET A 154 8.25 -7.97 6.98
CA MET A 154 8.95 -7.09 6.04
C MET A 154 9.53 -5.84 6.71
N ASN A 155 9.11 -5.53 7.94
CA ASN A 155 9.41 -4.26 8.61
C ASN A 155 10.92 -3.97 8.62
N ASP A 156 11.74 -4.89 9.12
CA ASP A 156 13.18 -4.67 9.24
C ASP A 156 13.85 -4.44 7.88
N GLU A 157 13.46 -5.21 6.86
CA GLU A 157 13.98 -5.07 5.49
C GLU A 157 13.54 -3.73 4.86
N LEU A 158 12.27 -3.37 5.01
CA LEU A 158 11.70 -2.15 4.45
C LEU A 158 12.24 -0.91 5.15
N THR A 159 12.42 -0.93 6.47
CA THR A 159 13.06 0.16 7.21
C THR A 159 14.48 0.39 6.70
N GLN A 160 15.28 -0.67 6.51
CA GLN A 160 16.63 -0.52 5.95
C GLN A 160 16.63 0.05 4.53
N LYS A 161 15.68 -0.39 3.68
CA LYS A 161 15.52 0.16 2.33
C LYS A 161 15.10 1.64 2.38
N TRP A 162 14.18 1.97 3.26
CA TRP A 162 13.70 3.34 3.45
C TRP A 162 14.83 4.27 3.91
N GLU A 163 15.66 3.87 4.87
CA GLU A 163 16.79 4.69 5.31
C GLU A 163 17.77 5.02 4.17
N ARG A 164 17.96 4.10 3.21
CA ARG A 164 18.78 4.37 2.00
C ARG A 164 18.10 5.36 1.05
N VAL A 165 16.78 5.25 0.88
CA VAL A 165 16.01 6.22 0.07
C VAL A 165 16.09 7.59 0.73
N ARG A 166 15.87 7.64 2.04
CA ARG A 166 15.94 8.84 2.85
C ARG A 166 17.30 9.52 2.80
N SER A 167 18.41 8.78 2.83
CA SER A 167 19.74 9.39 2.70
C SER A 167 19.97 10.11 1.37
N ASN A 168 19.20 9.76 0.33
CA ASN A 168 19.25 10.44 -0.97
C ASN A 168 18.32 11.66 -1.03
N LEU A 169 17.40 11.79 -0.09
CA LEU A 169 16.52 12.95 0.05
C LEU A 169 17.23 13.98 0.93
N LYS A 170 17.21 15.25 0.53
CA LYS A 170 17.67 16.37 1.38
C LYS A 170 16.59 16.72 2.41
N VAL A 171 16.16 15.74 3.21
CA VAL A 171 15.03 15.83 4.16
C VAL A 171 15.40 15.26 5.52
#